data_AF-K0UZI9-F1
#
_entry.id   AF-K0UZI9-F1
#
_cell.length_a   1.000
_cell.length_b   1.000
_cell.length_c   1.000
_cell.angle_alpha   90.00
_cell.angle_beta   90.00
_cell.angle_gamma   90.00
#
_symmetry.space_group_name_H-M   'P 1'
#
loop_
_entity.id
_entity.type
_entity.pdbx_description
1 polymer ?
#
loop_
_entity_poly.entity_id
_entity_poly.type
_entity_poly.pdbx_seq_one_letter_code
_entity_poly.pdbx_strand_id
1 'polypeptide(L)'
;MTPRIDEIGDDTVSDLEPADSPPAVVATRHPAVVRAVAYLVLPLIVVAAALGVGFLKWQVDSVAVPSGGGAAGPVAAATEGVVAMLSYRPDRVREDLTAAGERMTGEFRTEYTTLIDDVVAPGAEEQRISAVAAVPAAALVSADGDRARVLVYIDQTTTVGAEPPTDTRSSAHVEMERVGNTWLIAGFEPV
;
A
#
# COMPACT_ATOMS: atom_id res chain seq x y z
N MET A 1 -82.29 24.00 -35.06
CA MET A 1 -81.52 25.25 -35.00
C MET A 1 -80.13 24.89 -34.48
N THR A 2 -79.10 25.10 -35.30
CA THR A 2 -77.66 24.76 -35.12
C THR A 2 -76.83 25.95 -35.62
N PRO A 3 -75.48 25.94 -35.57
CA PRO A 3 -74.54 25.10 -34.81
C PRO A 3 -74.06 25.89 -33.56
N ARG A 4 -72.79 26.19 -33.17
CA ARG A 4 -71.40 25.88 -33.61
C ARG A 4 -70.43 26.26 -32.47
N ILE A 5 -69.24 25.63 -32.41
CA ILE A 5 -67.98 26.07 -31.71
C ILE A 5 -68.01 26.37 -30.20
N ASP A 6 -66.89 26.53 -29.45
CA ASP A 6 -65.42 26.30 -29.65
C ASP A 6 -64.93 25.43 -28.46
N GLU A 7 -63.79 24.72 -28.45
CA GLU A 7 -62.39 25.13 -28.12
C GLU A 7 -62.16 25.94 -26.81
N ILE A 8 -60.93 25.83 -26.27
CA ILE A 8 -60.31 26.45 -25.07
C ILE A 8 -60.43 25.68 -23.74
N GLY A 9 -59.29 25.54 -23.03
CA GLY A 9 -59.20 25.24 -21.59
C GLY A 9 -58.15 24.19 -21.21
N ASP A 10 -56.97 24.65 -20.76
CA ASP A 10 -56.06 23.86 -19.91
C ASP A 10 -56.43 24.10 -18.42
N ASP A 11 -55.57 23.65 -17.51
CA ASP A 11 -55.38 24.09 -16.10
C ASP A 11 -55.86 23.17 -14.97
N THR A 12 -54.84 22.65 -14.27
CA THR A 12 -54.73 22.51 -12.80
C THR A 12 -55.17 21.21 -12.12
N VAL A 13 -54.27 20.71 -11.27
CA VAL A 13 -54.34 19.51 -10.42
C VAL A 13 -55.08 19.82 -9.10
N SER A 14 -55.70 18.82 -8.48
CA SER A 14 -56.23 18.92 -7.11
C SER A 14 -55.71 17.79 -6.19
N ASP A 15 -55.72 18.08 -4.90
CA ASP A 15 -54.83 17.53 -3.87
C ASP A 15 -55.27 16.24 -3.15
N LEU A 16 -54.26 15.54 -2.62
CA LEU A 16 -54.18 14.78 -1.36
C LEU A 16 -54.90 13.44 -1.10
N GLU A 17 -54.19 12.65 -0.28
CA GLU A 17 -54.52 11.37 0.36
C GLU A 17 -55.33 11.58 1.67
N PRO A 18 -55.96 10.54 2.27
CA PRO A 18 -55.29 9.85 3.39
C PRO A 18 -55.60 8.33 3.54
N ALA A 19 -54.83 7.67 4.42
CA ALA A 19 -54.82 6.21 4.63
C ALA A 19 -55.70 5.67 5.79
N ASP A 20 -55.85 4.34 5.84
CA ASP A 20 -56.08 3.53 7.05
C ASP A 20 -55.35 2.16 6.91
N SER A 21 -55.19 1.37 7.98
CA SER A 21 -54.17 0.29 8.09
C SER A 21 -54.70 -1.08 8.61
N PRO A 22 -53.97 -1.90 9.40
CA PRO A 22 -53.26 -3.06 8.85
C PRO A 22 -53.70 -4.43 9.43
N PRO A 23 -53.19 -5.52 8.84
CA PRO A 23 -52.15 -6.34 9.51
C PRO A 23 -50.92 -6.54 8.58
N ALA A 24 -49.83 -7.27 8.90
CA ALA A 24 -49.54 -8.22 9.98
C ALA A 24 -48.03 -8.17 10.39
N VAL A 25 -47.54 -9.18 11.13
CA VAL A 25 -46.14 -9.33 11.57
C VAL A 25 -45.45 -10.57 10.99
N VAL A 26 -44.22 -10.40 10.50
CA VAL A 26 -43.12 -11.36 10.71
C VAL A 26 -41.84 -10.57 10.97
N ALA A 27 -41.19 -10.80 12.12
CA ALA A 27 -39.88 -10.25 12.42
C ALA A 27 -38.85 -11.39 12.51
N THR A 28 -37.89 -11.45 11.58
CA THR A 28 -36.74 -12.37 11.63
C THR A 28 -35.42 -11.59 11.50
N ARG A 29 -34.54 -11.77 12.48
CA ARG A 29 -33.27 -11.04 12.59
C ARG A 29 -32.19 -11.73 11.75
N HIS A 30 -31.67 -11.06 10.70
CA HIS A 30 -30.52 -11.59 9.94
C HIS A 30 -29.28 -10.65 9.80
N PRO A 31 -28.85 -9.91 10.84
CA PRO A 31 -27.56 -9.19 10.80
C PRO A 31 -26.34 -10.12 10.75
N ALA A 32 -26.52 -11.42 11.05
CA ALA A 32 -25.46 -12.43 11.05
C ALA A 32 -25.07 -12.90 9.63
N VAL A 33 -26.03 -13.00 8.70
CA VAL A 33 -25.77 -13.61 7.37
C VAL A 33 -24.92 -12.68 6.50
N VAL A 34 -25.23 -11.38 6.49
CA VAL A 34 -24.42 -10.37 5.77
C VAL A 34 -23.00 -10.30 6.34
N ARG A 35 -22.85 -10.42 7.67
CA ARG A 35 -21.52 -10.50 8.32
C ARG A 35 -20.77 -11.77 7.93
N ALA A 36 -21.43 -12.93 7.89
CA ALA A 36 -20.80 -14.19 7.49
C ALA A 36 -20.31 -14.17 6.03
N VAL A 37 -21.08 -13.58 5.10
CA VAL A 37 -20.66 -13.40 3.71
C VAL A 37 -19.49 -12.42 3.61
N ALA A 38 -19.51 -11.30 4.34
CA ALA A 38 -18.39 -10.35 4.38
C ALA A 38 -17.08 -11.02 4.89
N TYR A 39 -17.16 -11.84 5.94
CA TYR A 39 -16.02 -12.60 6.48
C TYR A 39 -15.45 -13.68 5.53
N LEU A 40 -16.16 -14.04 4.46
CA LEU A 40 -15.69 -15.00 3.44
C LEU A 40 -15.20 -14.30 2.16
N VAL A 41 -15.86 -13.21 1.76
CA VAL A 41 -15.50 -12.43 0.56
C VAL A 41 -14.26 -11.55 0.82
N LEU A 42 -14.13 -10.95 2.01
CA LEU A 42 -12.98 -10.10 2.34
C LEU A 42 -11.63 -10.83 2.27
N PRO A 43 -11.41 -12.01 2.91
CA PRO A 43 -10.15 -12.73 2.77
C PRO A 43 -9.91 -13.24 1.35
N LEU A 44 -10.97 -13.57 0.58
CA LEU A 44 -10.83 -13.96 -0.82
C LEU A 44 -10.30 -12.80 -1.68
N ILE A 45 -10.77 -11.57 -1.44
CA ILE A 45 -10.24 -10.36 -2.10
C ILE A 45 -8.79 -10.09 -1.67
N VAL A 46 -8.46 -10.25 -0.37
CA VAL A 46 -7.07 -10.08 0.11
C VAL A 46 -6.13 -11.12 -0.50
N VAL A 47 -6.54 -12.38 -0.63
CA VAL A 47 -5.74 -13.43 -1.31
C VAL A 47 -5.63 -13.15 -2.81
N ALA A 48 -6.69 -12.72 -3.48
CA ALA A 48 -6.63 -12.34 -4.89
C ALA A 48 -5.71 -11.12 -5.12
N ALA A 49 -5.72 -10.13 -4.23
CA ALA A 49 -4.82 -9.00 -4.26
C ALA A 49 -3.36 -9.42 -3.98
N ALA A 50 -3.11 -10.27 -2.98
CA ALA A 50 -1.78 -10.80 -2.68
C ALA A 50 -1.20 -11.63 -3.83
N LEU A 51 -2.02 -12.46 -4.50
CA LEU A 51 -1.64 -13.17 -5.71
C LEU A 51 -1.39 -12.22 -6.89
N GLY A 52 -2.19 -11.16 -7.02
CA GLY A 52 -1.97 -10.11 -8.02
C GLY A 52 -0.66 -9.34 -7.82
N VAL A 53 -0.35 -8.95 -6.57
CA VAL A 53 0.92 -8.30 -6.20
C VAL A 53 2.10 -9.26 -6.39
N GLY A 54 1.98 -10.52 -5.97
CA GLY A 54 3.00 -11.54 -6.18
C GLY A 54 3.26 -11.83 -7.66
N PHE A 55 2.22 -11.89 -8.49
CA PHE A 55 2.34 -12.04 -9.95
C PHE A 55 2.95 -10.80 -10.59
N LEU A 56 2.57 -9.59 -10.16
CA LEU A 56 3.13 -8.34 -10.68
C LEU A 56 4.61 -8.18 -10.31
N LYS A 57 5.00 -8.49 -9.07
CA LYS A 57 6.41 -8.58 -8.67
C LYS A 57 7.15 -9.63 -9.50
N TRP A 58 6.59 -10.83 -9.66
CA TRP A 58 7.21 -11.87 -10.49
C TRP A 58 7.38 -11.44 -11.95
N GLN A 59 6.45 -10.67 -12.52
CA GLN A 59 6.64 -10.06 -13.84
C GLN A 59 7.76 -9.01 -13.84
N VAL A 60 7.82 -8.10 -12.86
CA VAL A 60 8.90 -7.10 -12.73
C VAL A 60 10.27 -7.77 -12.58
N ASP A 61 10.39 -8.76 -11.69
CA ASP A 61 11.61 -9.53 -11.47
C ASP A 61 12.00 -10.36 -12.72
N SER A 62 11.01 -10.75 -13.53
CA SER A 62 11.23 -11.42 -14.83
C SER A 62 11.66 -10.47 -15.95
N VAL A 63 11.54 -9.14 -15.82
CA VAL A 63 12.16 -8.16 -16.73
C VAL A 63 13.61 -7.89 -16.32
N ALA A 64 14.38 -8.96 -16.11
CA ALA A 64 15.83 -8.93 -15.96
C ALA A 64 16.48 -8.56 -17.31
N VAL A 65 16.45 -7.26 -17.65
CA VAL A 65 17.02 -6.72 -18.91
C VAL A 65 18.51 -7.08 -18.98
N PRO A 66 18.97 -7.75 -20.06
CA PRO A 66 20.36 -8.15 -20.18
C PRO A 66 21.29 -6.93 -20.34
N SER A 67 22.19 -6.76 -19.38
CA SER A 67 23.51 -6.12 -19.50
C SER A 67 23.60 -4.87 -20.39
N GLY A 68 22.94 -3.76 -20.01
CA GLY A 68 23.06 -2.51 -20.76
C GLY A 68 22.58 -1.25 -20.04
N GLY A 69 23.46 -0.62 -19.24
CA GLY A 69 23.54 0.83 -18.97
C GLY A 69 22.31 1.62 -18.45
N GLY A 70 21.16 0.99 -18.19
CA GLY A 70 19.92 1.68 -17.88
C GLY A 70 19.79 2.09 -16.40
N ALA A 71 19.54 3.38 -16.15
CA ALA A 71 19.27 3.94 -14.83
C ALA A 71 18.12 3.25 -14.08
N ALA A 72 17.17 2.65 -14.80
CA ALA A 72 16.01 1.94 -14.24
C ALA A 72 16.39 0.82 -13.26
N GLY A 73 17.50 0.10 -13.50
CA GLY A 73 17.93 -1.03 -12.66
C GLY A 73 18.19 -0.66 -11.19
N PRO A 74 19.20 0.19 -10.90
CA PRO A 74 19.47 0.62 -9.53
C PRO A 74 18.33 1.45 -8.92
N VAL A 75 17.60 2.25 -9.72
CA VAL A 75 16.47 3.05 -9.22
C VAL A 75 15.31 2.17 -8.76
N ALA A 76 14.96 1.11 -9.50
CA ALA A 76 13.92 0.16 -9.08
C ALA A 76 14.34 -0.62 -7.83
N ALA A 77 15.58 -1.12 -7.79
CA ALA A 77 16.10 -1.86 -6.64
C ALA A 77 16.19 -0.98 -5.36
N ALA A 78 16.59 0.29 -5.48
CA ALA A 78 16.55 1.26 -4.38
C ALA A 78 15.11 1.52 -3.90
N THR A 79 14.18 1.72 -4.84
CA THR A 79 12.75 1.94 -4.57
C THR A 79 12.16 0.78 -3.76
N GLU A 80 12.33 -0.47 -4.22
CA GLU A 80 11.82 -1.64 -3.51
C GLU A 80 12.54 -1.91 -2.19
N GLY A 81 13.86 -1.72 -2.14
CA GLY A 81 14.66 -1.92 -0.93
C GLY A 81 14.30 -0.94 0.18
N VAL A 82 14.05 0.34 -0.14
CA VAL A 82 13.61 1.36 0.82
C VAL A 82 12.17 1.09 1.29
N VAL A 83 11.26 0.71 0.40
CA VAL A 83 9.89 0.32 0.80
C VAL A 83 9.93 -0.88 1.76
N ALA A 84 10.75 -1.90 1.50
CA ALA A 84 10.92 -3.04 2.40
C ALA A 84 11.59 -2.66 3.74
N MET A 85 12.65 -1.84 3.70
CA MET A 85 13.39 -1.39 4.88
C MET A 85 12.52 -0.58 5.87
N LEU A 86 11.57 0.19 5.36
CA LEU A 86 10.79 1.16 6.12
C LEU A 86 9.31 0.76 6.34
N SER A 87 8.92 -0.47 5.96
CA SER A 87 7.56 -1.00 6.14
C SER A 87 7.58 -2.29 6.96
N TYR A 88 6.84 -2.32 8.08
CA TYR A 88 6.71 -3.49 8.94
C TYR A 88 5.43 -3.43 9.79
N ARG A 89 5.01 -4.58 10.30
CA ARG A 89 3.91 -4.70 11.28
C ARG A 89 4.40 -5.39 12.55
N PRO A 90 3.86 -5.06 13.74
CA PRO A 90 4.39 -5.55 15.01
C PRO A 90 4.23 -7.06 15.19
N ASP A 91 3.30 -7.71 14.48
CA ASP A 91 3.12 -9.17 14.48
C ASP A 91 4.17 -9.93 13.65
N ARG A 92 4.96 -9.23 12.82
CA ARG A 92 5.92 -9.83 11.88
C ARG A 92 7.23 -9.04 11.75
N VAL A 93 7.50 -8.05 12.61
CA VAL A 93 8.59 -7.08 12.42
C VAL A 93 9.95 -7.72 12.15
N ARG A 94 10.32 -8.81 12.85
CA ARG A 94 11.57 -9.54 12.59
C ARG A 94 11.60 -10.20 11.20
N GLU A 95 10.48 -10.69 10.71
CA GLU A 95 10.38 -11.34 9.39
C GLU A 95 10.30 -10.32 8.25
N ASP A 96 9.41 -9.33 8.36
CA ASP A 96 9.25 -8.21 7.42
C ASP A 96 10.63 -7.53 7.19
N LEU A 97 11.39 -7.26 8.26
CA LEU A 97 12.67 -6.55 8.20
C LEU A 97 13.90 -7.46 7.95
N THR A 98 13.89 -8.74 8.37
CA THR A 98 14.95 -9.68 7.92
C THR A 98 14.91 -9.84 6.40
N ALA A 99 13.71 -9.96 5.82
CA ALA A 99 13.54 -10.02 4.37
C ALA A 99 13.92 -8.71 3.65
N ALA A 100 13.83 -7.56 4.33
CA ALA A 100 14.41 -6.31 3.83
C ALA A 100 15.94 -6.34 3.85
N GLY A 101 16.56 -6.88 4.91
CA GLY A 101 18.01 -7.06 5.04
C GLY A 101 18.65 -7.95 3.96
N GLU A 102 17.88 -8.84 3.32
CA GLU A 102 18.34 -9.61 2.15
C GLU A 102 18.58 -8.74 0.90
N ARG A 103 17.99 -7.54 0.84
CA ARG A 103 18.20 -6.55 -0.24
C ARG A 103 19.41 -5.64 0.01
N MET A 104 20.23 -5.95 1.01
CA MET A 104 21.35 -5.13 1.46
C MET A 104 22.68 -5.89 1.35
N THR A 105 23.79 -5.15 1.33
CA THR A 105 25.16 -5.69 1.24
C THR A 105 26.12 -5.00 2.20
N GLY A 106 27.31 -5.57 2.37
CA GLY A 106 28.43 -4.98 3.11
C GLY A 106 28.16 -4.70 4.58
N GLU A 107 28.81 -3.65 5.07
CA GLU A 107 28.74 -3.18 6.47
C GLU A 107 27.32 -2.73 6.83
N PHE A 108 26.66 -1.97 5.94
CA PHE A 108 25.31 -1.45 6.12
C PHE A 108 24.27 -2.55 6.41
N ARG A 109 24.35 -3.72 5.76
CA ARG A 109 23.48 -4.87 6.11
C ARG A 109 23.67 -5.31 7.57
N THR A 110 24.91 -5.28 8.05
CA THR A 110 25.27 -5.73 9.40
C THR A 110 24.75 -4.74 10.45
N GLU A 111 25.01 -3.44 10.24
CA GLU A 111 24.49 -2.37 11.10
C GLU A 111 22.95 -2.36 11.14
N TYR A 112 22.31 -2.54 9.97
CA TYR A 112 20.87 -2.67 9.86
C TYR A 112 20.34 -3.85 10.69
N THR A 113 20.86 -5.06 10.51
CA THR A 113 20.42 -6.23 11.28
C THR A 113 20.59 -6.02 12.78
N THR A 114 21.72 -5.47 13.25
CA THR A 114 21.92 -5.12 14.66
C THR A 114 20.87 -4.13 15.17
N LEU A 115 20.58 -3.07 14.42
CA LEU A 115 19.55 -2.08 14.79
C LEU A 115 18.14 -2.70 14.82
N ILE A 116 17.84 -3.65 13.93
CA ILE A 116 16.57 -4.37 13.94
C ILE A 116 16.43 -5.27 15.18
N ASP A 117 17.43 -6.08 15.48
CA ASP A 117 17.36 -7.05 16.58
C ASP A 117 17.42 -6.38 17.97
N ASP A 118 18.29 -5.37 18.15
CA ASP A 118 18.51 -4.72 19.46
C ASP A 118 17.47 -3.62 19.78
N VAL A 119 16.87 -2.97 18.77
CA VAL A 119 16.05 -1.75 18.98
C VAL A 119 14.69 -1.80 18.29
N VAL A 120 14.64 -2.00 16.97
CA VAL A 120 13.39 -1.79 16.22
C VAL A 120 12.38 -2.91 16.46
N ALA A 121 12.79 -4.17 16.43
CA ALA A 121 11.87 -5.29 16.64
C ALA A 121 11.32 -5.34 18.08
N PRO A 122 12.13 -5.21 19.16
CA PRO A 122 11.60 -5.09 20.52
C PRO A 122 10.65 -3.89 20.68
N GLY A 123 11.07 -2.70 20.25
CA GLY A 123 10.28 -1.48 20.39
C GLY A 123 8.96 -1.51 19.62
N ALA A 124 8.94 -2.13 18.44
CA ALA A 124 7.75 -2.34 17.64
C ALA A 124 6.79 -3.37 18.25
N GLU A 125 7.30 -4.48 18.80
CA GLU A 125 6.48 -5.50 19.46
C GLU A 125 5.83 -4.97 20.75
N GLU A 126 6.61 -4.31 21.61
CA GLU A 126 6.14 -3.78 22.91
C GLU A 126 5.09 -2.67 22.76
N GLN A 127 5.36 -1.68 21.90
CA GLN A 127 4.46 -0.54 21.70
C GLN A 127 3.42 -0.78 20.57
N ARG A 128 3.47 -1.96 19.94
CA ARG A 128 2.69 -2.33 18.74
C ARG A 128 2.78 -1.26 17.64
N ILE A 129 4.00 -0.91 17.24
CA ILE A 129 4.27 0.04 16.17
C ILE A 129 4.19 -0.67 14.81
N SER A 130 3.51 -0.07 13.84
CA SER A 130 3.60 -0.42 12.43
C SER A 130 3.97 0.80 11.60
N ALA A 131 4.82 0.60 10.60
CA ALA A 131 5.15 1.59 9.59
C ALA A 131 4.81 1.08 8.19
N VAL A 132 4.39 1.98 7.30
CA VAL A 132 4.21 1.70 5.87
C VAL A 132 4.84 2.84 5.09
N ALA A 133 5.80 2.52 4.21
CA ALA A 133 6.49 3.49 3.37
C ALA A 133 6.10 3.32 1.90
N ALA A 134 5.95 4.44 1.20
CA ALA A 134 5.84 4.54 -0.24
C ALA A 134 6.94 5.46 -0.78
N VAL A 135 7.46 5.14 -1.96
CA VAL A 135 8.44 5.96 -2.67
C VAL A 135 7.75 6.57 -3.90
N PRO A 136 7.06 7.73 -3.77
CA PRO A 136 6.31 8.34 -4.87
C PRO A 136 7.21 8.85 -6.01
N ALA A 137 8.51 9.08 -5.75
CA ALA A 137 9.49 9.44 -6.77
C ALA A 137 10.90 8.97 -6.37
N ALA A 138 11.67 8.52 -7.35
CA ALA A 138 13.09 8.19 -7.21
C ALA A 138 13.85 8.60 -8.49
N ALA A 139 15.09 9.05 -8.33
CA ALA A 139 15.92 9.54 -9.43
C ALA A 139 17.38 9.08 -9.28
N LEU A 140 18.02 8.69 -10.40
CA LEU A 140 19.44 8.38 -10.41
C LEU A 140 20.26 9.67 -10.28
N VAL A 141 21.19 9.70 -9.32
CA VAL A 141 22.15 10.80 -9.10
C VAL A 141 23.47 10.51 -9.82
N SER A 142 23.98 9.28 -9.70
CA SER A 142 25.12 8.78 -10.48
C SER A 142 25.07 7.27 -10.69
N ALA A 143 25.75 6.75 -11.71
CA ALA A 143 26.00 5.33 -11.90
C ALA A 143 27.37 5.11 -12.54
N ASP A 144 28.18 4.29 -11.87
CA ASP A 144 29.60 4.10 -12.11
C ASP A 144 29.89 2.59 -12.17
N GLY A 145 29.45 1.96 -13.27
CA GLY A 145 29.56 0.52 -13.51
C GLY A 145 28.66 -0.30 -12.57
N ASP A 146 29.28 -0.82 -11.50
CA ASP A 146 28.64 -1.68 -10.49
C ASP A 146 28.24 -0.91 -9.23
N ARG A 147 28.37 0.43 -9.23
CA ARG A 147 27.84 1.31 -8.18
C ARG A 147 26.88 2.33 -8.74
N ALA A 148 25.93 2.78 -7.93
CA ALA A 148 25.02 3.87 -8.24
C ALA A 148 24.56 4.59 -6.97
N ARG A 149 24.18 5.86 -7.09
CA ARG A 149 23.50 6.61 -6.03
C ARG A 149 22.12 7.05 -6.54
N VAL A 150 21.09 6.80 -5.74
CA VAL A 150 19.69 7.12 -6.06
C VAL A 150 19.16 8.08 -5.01
N LEU A 151 18.53 9.19 -5.42
CA LEU A 151 17.74 10.03 -4.53
C LEU A 151 16.31 9.48 -4.50
N VAL A 152 15.80 9.17 -3.31
CA VAL A 152 14.39 8.77 -3.09
C VAL A 152 13.65 9.84 -2.32
N TYR A 153 12.39 10.06 -2.71
CA TYR A 153 11.39 10.75 -1.90
C TYR A 153 10.54 9.69 -1.20
N ILE A 154 10.26 9.87 0.10
CA ILE A 154 9.58 8.88 0.93
C ILE A 154 8.37 9.54 1.59
N ASP A 155 7.19 8.95 1.37
CA ASP A 155 5.99 9.18 2.17
C ASP A 155 5.85 7.97 3.11
N GLN A 156 5.83 8.19 4.44
CA GLN A 156 5.71 7.13 5.43
C GLN A 156 4.54 7.41 6.40
N THR A 157 3.67 6.42 6.58
CA THR A 157 2.60 6.43 7.60
C THR A 157 3.01 5.51 8.74
N THR A 158 3.10 6.05 9.96
CA THR A 158 3.41 5.29 11.19
C THR A 158 2.21 5.29 12.12
N THR A 159 1.93 4.15 12.76
CA THR A 159 0.85 3.98 13.74
C THR A 159 1.39 3.28 14.99
N VAL A 160 1.07 3.80 16.17
CA VAL A 160 1.45 3.23 17.47
C VAL A 160 0.19 2.71 18.16
N GLY A 161 0.17 1.43 18.53
CA GLY A 161 -0.88 0.85 19.37
C GLY A 161 -2.30 0.91 18.80
N ALA A 162 -3.02 1.98 19.10
CA ALA A 162 -4.36 2.29 18.59
C ALA A 162 -4.56 3.81 18.42
N GLU A 163 -3.46 4.56 18.36
CA GLU A 163 -3.45 6.01 18.16
C GLU A 163 -3.70 6.36 16.68
N PRO A 164 -4.09 7.61 16.35
CA PRO A 164 -4.23 8.03 14.97
C PRO A 164 -2.92 7.85 14.17
N PRO A 165 -2.97 7.37 12.92
CA PRO A 165 -1.78 7.32 12.06
C PRO A 165 -1.16 8.71 11.87
N THR A 166 0.16 8.75 11.84
CA THR A 166 0.96 9.96 11.62
C THR A 166 1.75 9.82 10.33
N ASP A 167 1.53 10.76 9.40
CA ASP A 167 2.23 10.82 8.12
C ASP A 167 3.50 11.69 8.21
N THR A 168 4.60 11.18 7.68
CA THR A 168 5.89 11.86 7.56
C THR A 168 6.34 11.86 6.10
N ARG A 169 7.02 12.93 5.68
CA ARG A 169 7.71 12.99 4.38
C ARG A 169 9.18 13.26 4.57
N SER A 170 10.03 12.54 3.85
CA SER A 170 11.48 12.67 3.92
C SER A 170 12.13 12.44 2.54
N SER A 171 13.45 12.58 2.48
CA SER A 171 14.25 12.27 1.30
C SER A 171 15.58 11.67 1.74
N ALA A 172 16.13 10.77 0.94
CA ALA A 172 17.38 10.09 1.25
C ALA A 172 18.18 9.76 -0.02
N HIS A 173 19.49 9.76 0.11
CA HIS A 173 20.38 9.09 -0.83
C HIS A 173 20.50 7.61 -0.46
N VAL A 174 20.21 6.74 -1.42
CA VAL A 174 20.44 5.29 -1.34
C VAL A 174 21.69 4.98 -2.15
N GLU A 175 22.68 4.38 -1.51
CA GLU A 175 23.86 3.85 -2.18
C GLU A 175 23.57 2.43 -2.64
N MET A 176 23.80 2.14 -3.91
CA MET A 176 23.52 0.85 -4.53
C MET A 176 24.81 0.23 -5.05
N GLU A 177 25.03 -1.04 -4.74
CA GLU A 177 26.14 -1.84 -5.30
C GLU A 177 25.59 -3.10 -5.97
N ARG A 178 26.15 -3.46 -7.13
CA ARG A 178 25.80 -4.67 -7.87
C ARG A 178 26.64 -5.83 -7.37
N VAL A 179 26.01 -6.76 -6.64
CA VAL A 179 26.63 -8.03 -6.26
C VAL A 179 26.21 -9.10 -7.25
N GLY A 180 27.15 -9.49 -8.13
CA GLY A 180 26.88 -10.42 -9.22
C GLY A 180 25.92 -9.81 -10.25
N ASN A 181 24.68 -10.29 -10.29
CA ASN A 181 23.64 -9.78 -11.21
C ASN A 181 22.54 -8.95 -10.50
N THR A 182 22.64 -8.75 -9.19
CA THR A 182 21.61 -8.10 -8.35
C THR A 182 22.11 -6.77 -7.81
N TRP A 183 21.29 -5.73 -7.87
CA TRP A 183 21.53 -4.47 -7.16
C TRP A 183 21.05 -4.58 -5.71
N LEU A 184 21.92 -4.26 -4.76
CA LEU A 184 21.64 -4.28 -3.32
C LEU A 184 21.96 -2.92 -2.71
N ILE A 185 21.27 -2.55 -1.62
CA ILE A 185 21.55 -1.33 -0.86
C ILE A 185 22.87 -1.53 -0.09
N ALA A 186 23.83 -0.64 -0.34
CA ALA A 186 25.13 -0.58 0.35
C ALA A 186 25.20 0.57 1.39
N GLY A 187 24.20 1.46 1.41
CA GLY A 187 24.10 2.57 2.36
C GLY A 187 22.81 3.38 2.19
N PHE A 188 22.41 4.10 3.23
CA PHE A 188 21.22 4.97 3.24
C PHE A 188 21.49 6.21 4.10
N GLU A 189 21.39 7.40 3.51
CA GLU A 189 21.74 8.68 4.14
C GLU A 189 20.61 9.71 3.91
N PRO A 190 19.95 10.25 4.96
CA PRO A 190 18.97 11.33 4.84
C PRO A 190 19.51 12.61 4.18
N VAL A 191 18.60 13.48 3.72
CA VAL A 191 18.90 14.80 3.11
C VAL A 191 18.37 15.95 3.97
#